data_AF-A0A3C0GRW1-F1
#
_entry.id   AF-A0A3C0GRW1-F1
#
_cell.length_a   1.000
_cell.length_b   1.000
_cell.length_c   1.000
_cell.angle_alpha   90.00
_cell.angle_beta   90.00
_cell.angle_gamma   90.00
#
_symmetry.space_group_name_H-M   'P 1'
#
loop_
_entity.id
_entity.type
_entity.pdbx_description
1 polymer ?
#
loop_
_entity_poly.entity_id
_entity_poly.type
_entity_poly.pdbx_seq_one_letter_code
_entity_poly.pdbx_strand_id
1 'polypeptide(L)'
;MDWYELLRRLVEITSPAYAMVHVFNVPGSSCDASVDPAAFCGALTGEDRFISWKTAAGTWRKPDKWERAERRRYRFLPDLPWASYLGPEFSGSVDRARLREAAFDSCDVEEGVLFRTSSQLQDVLAPDAEFSARQSRLKRAFADGTFHTA
;
A
#
# COMPACT_ATOMS: atom_id res chain seq x y z
N MET A 1 7.27 -20.91 -4.36
CA MET A 1 6.05 -20.24 -4.85
C MET A 1 6.43 -18.83 -5.22
N ASP A 2 6.07 -18.35 -6.42
CA ASP A 2 6.35 -16.98 -6.83
C ASP A 2 5.17 -16.08 -6.44
N TRP A 3 5.31 -15.38 -5.32
CA TRP A 3 4.27 -14.50 -4.79
C TRP A 3 4.04 -13.25 -5.64
N TYR A 4 5.05 -12.81 -6.40
CA TYR A 4 4.93 -11.63 -7.24
C TYR A 4 4.15 -11.94 -8.51
N GLU A 5 4.43 -13.10 -9.12
CA GLU A 5 3.65 -13.58 -10.26
C GLU A 5 2.20 -13.88 -9.87
N LEU A 6 1.96 -14.43 -8.67
CA LEU A 6 0.60 -14.59 -8.16
C LEU A 6 -0.13 -13.24 -8.03
N LEU A 7 0.51 -12.24 -7.42
CA LEU A 7 -0.06 -10.89 -7.30
C LEU A 7 -0.39 -10.31 -8.68
N ARG A 8 0.53 -10.43 -9.65
CA ARG A 8 0.32 -9.97 -11.03
C ARG A 8 -0.94 -10.57 -11.63
N ARG A 9 -1.11 -11.90 -11.54
CA ARG A 9 -2.31 -12.58 -12.07
C ARG A 9 -3.59 -12.15 -11.37
N LEU A 10 -3.55 -11.94 -10.05
CA LEU A 10 -4.71 -11.44 -9.31
C LEU A 10 -5.09 -10.03 -9.74
N VAL A 11 -4.10 -9.16 -9.96
CA VAL A 11 -4.31 -7.81 -10.49
C VAL A 11 -4.95 -7.85 -11.87
N GLU A 12 -4.44 -8.69 -12.78
CA GLU A 12 -5.01 -8.86 -14.13
C GLU A 12 -6.46 -9.35 -14.11
N ILE A 13 -6.82 -10.20 -13.15
CA ILE A 13 -8.18 -10.75 -13.05
C ILE A 13 -9.15 -9.77 -12.39
N THR A 14 -8.68 -8.97 -11.43
CA THR A 14 -9.56 -8.17 -10.55
C THR A 14 -9.53 -6.67 -10.82
N SER A 15 -8.54 -6.19 -11.57
CA SER A 15 -8.29 -4.76 -11.85
C SER A 15 -8.47 -3.87 -10.61
N PRO A 16 -7.77 -4.16 -9.50
CA PRO A 16 -7.98 -3.43 -8.26
C PRO A 16 -7.36 -2.04 -8.34
N ALA A 17 -7.91 -1.03 -7.68
CA ALA A 17 -7.24 0.28 -7.63
C ALA A 17 -5.91 0.22 -6.86
N TYR A 18 -5.82 -0.63 -5.83
CA TYR A 18 -4.61 -0.89 -5.06
C TYR A 18 -4.57 -2.36 -4.65
N ALA A 19 -3.39 -2.97 -4.72
CA ALA A 19 -3.15 -4.30 -4.16
C ALA A 19 -1.75 -4.38 -3.55
N MET A 20 -1.56 -5.29 -2.60
CA MET A 20 -0.27 -5.51 -1.97
C MET A 20 -0.06 -6.95 -1.53
N VAL A 21 1.20 -7.39 -1.51
CA VAL A 21 1.61 -8.60 -0.76
C VAL A 21 2.05 -8.16 0.63
N HIS A 22 1.34 -8.63 1.65
CA HIS A 22 1.67 -8.35 3.04
C HIS A 22 1.98 -9.62 3.80
N VAL A 23 2.99 -9.55 4.66
CA VAL A 23 3.37 -10.64 5.54
C VAL A 23 2.84 -10.33 6.93
N PHE A 24 1.94 -11.18 7.42
CA PHE A 24 1.43 -11.06 8.78
C PHE A 24 2.52 -11.52 9.76
N ASN A 25 3.20 -10.57 10.41
CA ASN A 25 4.22 -10.85 11.42
C ASN A 25 3.96 -10.06 12.71
N VAL A 26 2.73 -10.09 13.21
CA VAL A 26 2.42 -9.54 14.53
C VAL A 26 2.31 -10.69 15.52
N PRO A 27 3.31 -10.90 16.41
CA PRO A 27 3.20 -11.86 17.50
C PRO A 27 1.92 -11.58 18.31
N GLY A 28 1.04 -12.57 18.44
CA GLY A 28 -0.21 -12.42 19.20
C GLY A 28 -1.38 -11.78 18.45
N SER A 29 -1.26 -11.55 17.13
CA SER A 29 -2.43 -11.19 16.31
C SER A 29 -3.25 -12.44 15.96
N SER A 30 -4.04 -12.92 16.93
CA SER A 30 -5.25 -13.66 16.55
C SER A 30 -6.19 -12.70 15.83
N CYS A 31 -7.17 -13.25 15.08
CA CYS A 31 -8.23 -12.48 14.44
C CYS A 31 -9.05 -11.60 15.41
N ASP A 32 -8.82 -11.70 16.74
CA ASP A 32 -9.55 -11.01 17.79
C ASP A 32 -8.85 -9.77 18.37
N ALA A 33 -7.61 -9.48 17.97
CA ALA A 33 -6.91 -8.28 18.45
C ALA A 33 -7.24 -7.06 17.58
N SER A 34 -7.94 -6.07 18.14
CA SER A 34 -8.14 -4.78 17.47
C SER A 34 -6.80 -4.04 17.39
N VAL A 35 -6.21 -3.96 16.19
CA VAL A 35 -5.02 -3.12 16.00
C VAL A 35 -5.44 -1.65 15.95
N ASP A 36 -4.75 -0.80 16.72
CA ASP A 36 -4.91 0.65 16.65
C ASP A 36 -4.65 1.12 15.21
N PRO A 37 -5.66 1.70 14.52
CA PRO A 37 -5.49 2.21 13.16
C PRO A 37 -4.40 3.26 13.01
N ALA A 38 -4.07 4.02 14.07
CA ALA A 38 -2.99 5.00 14.03
C ALA A 38 -1.59 4.35 14.12
N ALA A 39 -1.49 3.17 14.72
CA ALA A 39 -0.24 2.42 14.85
C ALA A 39 -0.06 1.35 13.78
N PHE A 40 -1.10 1.06 12.99
CA PHE A 40 -1.07 0.00 11.99
C PHE A 40 -0.63 0.52 10.62
N CYS A 41 0.56 0.09 10.21
CA CYS A 41 1.13 0.40 8.90
C CYS A 41 1.08 -0.78 7.91
N GLY A 42 0.36 -1.86 8.23
CA GLY A 42 0.30 -3.09 7.42
C GLY A 42 -0.89 -3.16 6.44
N ALA A 43 -1.11 -4.32 5.82
CA ALA A 43 -2.29 -4.55 4.98
C ALA A 43 -3.51 -4.83 5.84
N LEU A 44 -4.55 -4.01 5.66
CA LEU A 44 -5.89 -4.32 6.13
C LEU A 44 -6.68 -4.93 4.97
N THR A 45 -7.35 -6.04 5.23
CA THR A 45 -8.42 -6.50 4.34
C THR A 45 -9.62 -5.57 4.53
N GLY A 46 -10.01 -4.85 3.47
CA GLY A 46 -11.14 -3.92 3.48
C GLY A 46 -10.72 -2.50 3.10
N GLU A 47 -11.23 -2.02 1.95
CA GLU A 47 -11.03 -0.63 1.48
C GLU A 47 -11.33 0.40 2.57
N ASP A 48 -12.30 0.10 3.45
CA ASP A 48 -12.92 1.03 4.39
C ASP A 48 -11.93 1.69 5.36
N ARG A 49 -10.80 1.05 5.67
CA ARG A 49 -9.79 1.63 6.55
C ARG A 49 -8.76 2.52 5.83
N PHE A 50 -8.41 2.24 4.58
CA PHE A 50 -7.52 3.10 3.78
C PHE A 50 -8.20 4.39 3.29
N ILE A 51 -9.52 4.35 3.25
CA ILE A 51 -10.36 5.48 2.85
C ILE A 51 -10.88 6.25 4.05
N SER A 52 -10.64 5.77 5.29
CA SER A 52 -10.97 6.48 6.52
C SER A 52 -9.92 7.54 6.84
N TRP A 53 -10.32 8.67 7.41
CA TRP A 53 -9.38 9.72 7.83
C TRP A 53 -9.79 10.35 9.16
N LYS A 54 -8.79 10.87 9.88
CA LYS A 54 -9.00 11.65 11.11
C LYS A 54 -9.32 13.09 10.73
N THR A 55 -10.42 13.62 11.24
CA THR A 55 -10.79 15.03 11.07
C THR A 55 -9.96 15.92 11.99
N ALA A 56 -9.99 17.25 11.76
CA ALA A 56 -9.38 18.22 12.66
C ALA A 56 -9.92 18.12 14.12
N ALA A 57 -11.15 17.62 14.30
CA ALA A 57 -11.76 17.37 15.60
C ALA A 57 -11.33 16.03 16.24
N GLY A 58 -10.40 15.30 15.62
CA GLY A 58 -9.89 14.02 16.13
C GLY A 58 -10.79 12.80 15.90
N THR A 59 -11.95 12.98 15.26
CA THR A 59 -12.89 11.89 14.95
C THR A 59 -12.54 11.19 13.64
N TRP A 60 -12.76 9.88 13.57
CA TRP A 60 -12.61 9.09 12.35
C TRP A 60 -13.84 9.21 11.46
N ARG A 61 -13.64 9.65 10.22
CA ARG A 61 -14.66 9.68 9.17
C ARG A 61 -14.39 8.56 8.16
N LYS A 62 -15.46 7.97 7.64
CA LYS A 62 -15.45 7.07 6.49
C LYS A 62 -16.18 7.75 5.32
N PRO A 63 -15.82 7.46 4.07
CA PRO A 63 -16.57 7.90 2.90
C PRO A 63 -18.01 7.41 2.98
N ASP A 64 -18.95 8.17 2.41
CA ASP A 64 -20.32 7.70 2.33
C ASP A 64 -20.36 6.39 1.52
N LYS A 65 -20.99 5.35 2.09
CA LYS A 65 -21.11 4.03 1.44
C LYS A 65 -21.86 4.10 0.11
N TRP A 66 -22.70 5.12 -0.07
CA TRP A 66 -23.49 5.37 -1.26
C TRP A 66 -22.80 6.28 -2.28
N GLU A 67 -21.83 7.11 -1.87
CA GLU A 67 -20.99 7.88 -2.78
C GLU A 67 -19.75 7.11 -3.21
N ARG A 68 -19.91 6.30 -4.27
CA ARG A 68 -18.82 5.49 -4.85
C ARG A 68 -17.58 6.30 -5.23
N ALA A 69 -17.74 7.56 -5.61
CA ALA A 69 -16.62 8.44 -5.97
C ALA A 69 -15.74 8.77 -4.75
N GLU A 70 -16.32 8.95 -3.56
CA GLU A 70 -15.56 9.17 -2.34
C GLU A 70 -14.88 7.90 -1.85
N ARG A 71 -15.52 6.73 -2.00
CA ARG A 71 -14.94 5.44 -1.64
C ARG A 71 -13.65 5.09 -2.38
N ARG A 72 -13.44 5.63 -3.58
CA ARG A 72 -12.25 5.36 -4.40
C ARG A 72 -11.08 6.29 -4.08
N ARG A 73 -11.30 7.30 -3.23
CA ARG A 73 -10.25 8.22 -2.80
C ARG A 73 -9.54 7.62 -1.58
N TYR A 74 -8.47 6.88 -1.84
CA TYR A 74 -7.52 6.51 -0.80
C TYR A 74 -7.04 7.79 -0.11
N ARG A 75 -7.24 7.87 1.20
CA ARG A 75 -6.82 9.04 1.99
C ARG A 75 -5.36 8.91 2.38
N PHE A 76 -4.97 7.72 2.84
CA PHE A 76 -3.59 7.38 3.14
C PHE A 76 -3.34 5.91 2.74
N LEU A 77 -2.18 5.66 2.14
CA LEU A 77 -1.68 4.31 1.94
C LEU A 77 -0.98 3.81 3.22
N PRO A 78 -1.00 2.48 3.48
CA PRO A 78 -0.16 1.89 4.51
C PRO A 78 1.32 2.07 4.12
N ASP A 79 2.24 1.73 5.02
CA ASP A 79 3.64 1.70 4.65
C ASP A 79 3.88 0.72 3.49
N LEU A 80 4.89 1.00 2.68
CA LEU A 80 5.16 0.23 1.47
C LEU A 80 5.63 -1.19 1.84
N PRO A 81 4.88 -2.22 1.44
CA PRO A 81 5.21 -3.61 1.73
C PRO A 81 6.28 -4.14 0.75
N TRP A 82 6.49 -5.45 0.71
CA TRP A 82 7.41 -6.08 -0.24
C TRP A 82 7.00 -5.82 -1.69
N ALA A 83 5.70 -5.94 -2.01
CA ALA A 83 5.18 -5.74 -3.36
C ALA A 83 3.83 -5.02 -3.33
N SER A 84 3.62 -4.11 -4.28
CA SER A 84 2.36 -3.37 -4.43
C SER A 84 2.00 -3.15 -5.90
N TYR A 85 0.70 -3.01 -6.15
CA TYR A 85 0.13 -2.53 -7.40
C TYR A 85 -0.61 -1.22 -7.17
N LEU A 86 -0.43 -0.27 -8.08
CA LEU A 86 -1.12 1.00 -8.12
C LEU A 86 -1.85 1.11 -9.46
N GLY A 87 -3.19 1.13 -9.43
CA GLY A 87 -4.03 1.30 -10.59
C GLY A 87 -4.02 2.73 -11.16
N PRO A 88 -4.77 2.98 -12.24
CA PRO A 88 -4.86 4.29 -12.89
C PRO A 88 -5.36 5.40 -11.95
N GLU A 89 -6.05 5.06 -10.87
CA GLU A 89 -6.48 5.99 -9.81
C GLU A 89 -5.32 6.75 -9.15
N PHE A 90 -4.09 6.23 -9.25
CA PHE A 90 -2.88 6.83 -8.69
C PHE A 90 -2.06 7.64 -9.69
N SER A 91 -2.49 7.76 -10.96
CA SER A 91 -1.73 8.41 -12.04
C SER A 91 -1.39 9.90 -11.79
N GLY A 92 -2.12 10.58 -10.92
CA GLY A 92 -1.85 11.97 -10.52
C GLY A 92 -1.16 12.14 -9.17
N SER A 93 -1.01 11.07 -8.39
CA SER A 93 -0.42 11.10 -7.04
C SER A 93 0.94 10.40 -6.95
N VAL A 94 1.40 9.81 -8.06
CA VAL A 94 2.65 9.03 -8.12
C VAL A 94 3.44 9.38 -9.38
N ASP A 95 4.69 9.82 -9.18
CA ASP A 95 5.69 9.96 -10.23
C ASP A 95 6.18 8.56 -10.64
N ARG A 96 5.60 8.01 -11.71
CA ARG A 96 5.93 6.67 -12.22
C ARG A 96 7.39 6.53 -12.63
N ALA A 97 8.02 7.60 -13.10
CA ALA A 97 9.43 7.54 -13.50
C ALA A 97 10.32 7.34 -12.27
N ARG A 98 10.11 8.16 -11.23
CA ARG A 98 10.82 8.00 -9.94
C ARG A 98 10.52 6.67 -9.27
N LEU A 99 9.28 6.19 -9.36
CA LEU A 99 8.91 4.89 -8.79
C LEU A 99 9.71 3.76 -9.42
N ARG A 100 9.79 3.71 -10.75
CA ARG A 100 10.54 2.68 -11.48
C ARG A 100 12.04 2.72 -11.18
N GLU A 101 12.61 3.92 -11.01
CA GLU A 101 14.01 4.10 -10.64
C GLU A 101 14.30 3.62 -9.20
N ALA A 102 13.35 3.84 -8.28
CA ALA A 102 13.52 3.50 -6.87
C ALA A 102 13.14 2.04 -6.54
N ALA A 103 12.28 1.41 -7.35
CA ALA A 103 11.86 0.03 -7.16
C ALA A 103 12.99 -0.95 -7.44
N PHE A 104 12.98 -2.08 -6.74
CA PHE A 104 13.87 -3.20 -7.08
C PHE A 104 13.50 -3.80 -8.44
N ASP A 105 12.19 -3.95 -8.66
CA ASP A 105 11.61 -4.46 -9.89
C ASP A 105 10.25 -3.80 -10.09
N SER A 106 9.89 -3.52 -11.33
CA SER A 106 8.58 -2.95 -11.67
C SER A 106 8.16 -3.29 -13.08
N CYS A 107 6.86 -3.43 -13.30
CA CYS A 107 6.28 -3.62 -14.61
C CYS A 107 4.92 -2.91 -14.71
N ASP A 108 4.54 -2.60 -15.94
CA ASP A 108 3.22 -2.06 -16.22
C ASP A 108 2.23 -3.20 -16.37
N VAL A 109 1.07 -3.03 -15.75
CA VAL A 109 -0.07 -3.94 -15.89
C VAL A 109 -1.26 -3.06 -16.23
N GLU A 110 -1.74 -3.19 -17.46
CA GLU A 110 -2.74 -2.27 -18.05
C GLU A 110 -2.29 -0.79 -17.89
N GLU A 111 -3.10 0.04 -17.24
CA GLU A 111 -2.78 1.46 -16.98
C GLU A 111 -2.04 1.68 -15.65
N GLY A 112 -1.95 0.65 -14.80
CA GLY A 112 -1.29 0.71 -13.50
C GLY A 112 0.18 0.27 -13.52
N VAL A 113 0.78 0.25 -12.33
CA VAL A 113 2.17 -0.18 -12.11
C VAL A 113 2.23 -1.17 -10.96
N LEU A 114 2.86 -2.32 -11.22
CA LEU A 114 3.20 -3.33 -10.24
C LEU A 114 4.69 -3.20 -9.91
N PHE A 115 5.07 -3.25 -8.64
CA PHE A 115 6.47 -3.09 -8.23
C PHE A 115 6.81 -3.84 -6.93
N ARG A 116 8.11 -4.03 -6.71
CA ARG A 116 8.69 -4.60 -5.47
C ARG A 116 9.75 -3.70 -4.86
N THR A 117 9.80 -3.70 -3.54
CA THR A 117 10.77 -2.96 -2.72
C THR A 117 12.13 -3.68 -2.65
N SER A 118 12.14 -5.02 -2.70
CA SER A 118 13.36 -5.83 -2.68
C SER A 118 13.17 -7.16 -3.41
N SER A 119 14.26 -7.90 -3.62
CA SER A 119 14.24 -9.25 -4.18
C SER A 119 13.68 -10.31 -3.23
N GLN A 120 13.67 -10.02 -1.92
CA GLN A 120 13.43 -10.99 -0.87
C GLN A 120 12.22 -10.59 -0.03
N LEU A 121 11.16 -11.41 -0.07
CA LEU A 121 9.92 -11.17 0.70
C LEU A 121 10.20 -11.06 2.21
N GLN A 122 11.16 -11.84 2.71
CA GLN A 122 11.55 -11.88 4.11
C GLN A 122 12.13 -10.56 4.64
N ASP A 123 12.57 -9.64 3.79
CA ASP A 123 13.12 -8.35 4.23
C ASP A 123 12.07 -7.50 4.97
N VAL A 124 10.78 -7.75 4.72
CA VAL A 124 9.67 -7.12 5.45
C VAL A 124 9.52 -7.64 6.89
N LEU A 125 9.98 -8.87 7.17
CA LEU A 125 9.82 -9.49 8.49
C LEU A 125 10.76 -8.89 9.52
N ALA A 126 11.96 -8.51 9.08
CA ALA A 126 12.98 -7.86 9.89
C ALA A 126 13.63 -6.75 9.04
N PRO A 127 12.95 -5.59 8.89
CA PRO A 127 13.46 -4.48 8.09
C PRO A 127 14.82 -4.04 8.61
N ASP A 128 15.87 -4.24 7.82
CA ASP A 128 17.17 -3.69 8.11
C ASP A 128 17.26 -2.23 7.58
N ALA A 129 18.43 -1.61 7.80
CA ALA A 129 18.67 -0.25 7.32
C ALA A 129 18.57 -0.14 5.79
N GLU A 130 18.88 -1.21 5.05
CA GLU A 130 18.85 -1.21 3.60
C GLU A 130 17.40 -1.23 3.09
N PHE A 131 16.57 -2.14 3.60
CA PHE A 131 15.15 -2.20 3.27
C PHE A 131 14.44 -0.88 3.60
N SER A 132 14.71 -0.34 4.79
CA SER A 132 14.14 0.95 5.23
C SER A 132 14.55 2.11 4.32
N ALA A 133 15.81 2.12 3.85
CA ALA A 133 16.29 3.12 2.90
C ALA A 133 15.64 2.97 1.51
N ARG A 134 15.40 1.75 1.03
CA ARG A 134 14.66 1.47 -0.22
C ARG A 134 13.21 1.93 -0.12
N GLN A 135 12.50 1.60 0.96
CA GLN A 135 11.15 2.10 1.22
C GLN A 135 11.12 3.64 1.21
N SER A 136 12.06 4.28 1.91
CA SER A 136 12.14 5.75 1.95
C SER A 136 12.39 6.36 0.57
N ARG A 137 13.21 5.71 -0.29
CA ARG A 137 13.42 6.11 -1.69
C ARG A 137 12.13 6.00 -2.50
N LEU A 138 11.42 4.88 -2.37
CA LEU A 138 10.15 4.65 -3.05
C LEU A 138 9.08 5.67 -2.64
N LYS A 139 8.96 5.97 -1.34
CA LYS A 139 8.00 6.96 -0.83
C LYS A 139 8.15 8.35 -1.47
N ARG A 140 9.36 8.72 -1.91
CA ARG A 140 9.61 10.00 -2.61
C ARG A 140 9.03 10.07 -4.03
N ALA A 141 8.57 8.96 -4.59
CA ALA A 141 7.81 8.94 -5.83
C ALA A 141 6.34 9.34 -5.62
N PHE A 142 5.85 9.40 -4.38
CA PHE A 142 4.47 9.73 -4.08
C PHE A 142 4.35 11.19 -3.64
N ALA A 143 3.18 11.79 -3.86
CA ALA A 143 2.88 13.13 -3.38
C ALA A 143 2.93 13.20 -1.84
N ASP A 144 3.27 14.37 -1.31
CA ASP A 144 3.29 14.61 0.14
C ASP A 144 1.93 14.29 0.77
N GLY A 145 1.94 13.65 1.94
CA GLY A 145 0.73 13.23 2.63
C GLY A 145 0.08 11.95 2.10
N THR A 146 0.70 11.25 1.14
CA THR A 146 0.18 9.94 0.66
C THR A 146 0.28 8.84 1.73
N PHE A 147 1.33 8.87 2.56
CA PHE A 147 1.54 7.91 3.64
C PHE A 147 1.32 8.57 4.99
N HIS A 148 0.89 7.79 5.98
CA HIS A 148 0.92 8.24 7.36
C HIS A 148 2.38 8.42 7.83
N THR A 149 2.73 9.64 8.22
CA THR A 149 3.87 9.91 9.08
C THR A 149 3.40 9.80 10.52
N ALA A 150 3.90 8.80 11.26
CA ALA A 150 3.75 8.75 12.71
C ALA A 150 4.55 9.88 13.38
#